data_AF-D7FP36-F1
#
_entry.id   AF-D7FP36-F1
#
_cell.length_a   1.000
_cell.length_b   1.000
_cell.length_c   1.000
_cell.angle_alpha   90.00
_cell.angle_beta   90.00
_cell.angle_gamma   90.00
#
_symmetry.space_group_name_H-M   'P 1'
#
loop_
_entity.id
_entity.type
_entity.pdbx_description
1 polymer ?
#
loop_
_entity_poly.entity_id
_entity_poly.type
_entity_poly.pdbx_seq_one_letter_code
_entity_poly.pdbx_strand_id
1 'polypeptide(L)'
;MGVIKLGDPYVALESQTLPDGKSTFSFGCPSTCTETHFEEEEVTVFSHLLHMHENGQRMLTRQYRTDSDGNEVLLHTADVEYYSFLQAGAHVVSVNDSTTIKKGDVFTTECFYDTSYSSVDSSNVTFGLGSENEMCIDYVLYYPDQRLPNGGACGLLACDGSILSYSELEEDSDFNRTFGVVDTCTSSANGEEGDESSSSSRATLHLLGLFAVFTTAALVLEAVIV
;
A
#
# COMPACT_ATOMS: atom_id res chain seq x y z
N MET A 1 -15.30 -8.56 14.77
CA MET A 1 -14.52 -8.06 13.63
C MET A 1 -13.68 -9.21 13.15
N GLY A 2 -13.57 -9.39 11.85
CA GLY A 2 -12.75 -10.42 11.21
C GLY A 2 -11.63 -9.82 10.39
N VAL A 3 -10.68 -10.67 10.03
CA VAL A 3 -9.60 -10.34 9.09
C VAL A 3 -9.51 -11.48 8.07
N ILE A 4 -9.45 -11.14 6.79
CA ILE A 4 -9.06 -12.07 5.73
C ILE A 4 -7.72 -11.61 5.16
N LYS A 5 -6.76 -12.54 5.12
CA LYS A 5 -5.43 -12.35 4.53
C LYS A 5 -5.47 -12.85 3.09
N LEU A 6 -5.28 -11.93 2.15
CA LEU A 6 -5.21 -12.20 0.72
C LEU A 6 -3.75 -12.21 0.23
N GLY A 7 -3.49 -12.78 -0.95
CA GLY A 7 -2.15 -12.82 -1.53
C GLY A 7 -1.41 -14.13 -1.22
N ASP A 8 -0.25 -14.00 -0.58
CA ASP A 8 0.52 -15.10 0.00
C ASP A 8 0.43 -15.09 1.55
N PRO A 9 -0.72 -15.47 2.12
CA PRO A 9 -1.05 -15.22 3.53
C PRO A 9 -0.20 -16.01 4.53
N TYR A 10 0.59 -16.96 4.04
CA TYR A 10 1.48 -17.81 4.83
C TYR A 10 2.94 -17.67 4.44
N VAL A 11 3.27 -16.75 3.54
CA VAL A 11 4.62 -16.61 2.97
C VAL A 11 5.07 -17.96 2.39
N ALA A 12 4.17 -18.63 1.69
CA ALA A 12 4.40 -19.95 1.09
C ALA A 12 5.45 -19.91 -0.02
N LEU A 13 5.76 -18.73 -0.57
CA LEU A 13 6.89 -18.52 -1.48
C LEU A 13 8.24 -18.42 -0.76
N GLU A 14 8.33 -18.60 0.57
CA GLU A 14 9.57 -18.48 1.34
C GLU A 14 10.78 -19.13 0.65
N SER A 15 11.91 -18.40 0.64
CA SER A 15 13.16 -18.77 -0.04
C SER A 15 13.13 -18.78 -1.57
N GLN A 16 11.99 -18.50 -2.22
CA GLN A 16 11.97 -18.25 -3.66
C GLN A 16 12.61 -16.88 -3.96
N THR A 17 13.59 -16.88 -4.86
CA THR A 17 14.28 -15.68 -5.33
C THR A 17 13.37 -14.83 -6.22
N LEU A 18 13.36 -13.52 -5.98
CA LEU A 18 12.79 -12.54 -6.91
C LEU A 18 13.78 -12.30 -8.05
N PRO A 19 13.31 -12.02 -9.27
CA PRO A 19 14.19 -11.66 -10.37
C PRO A 19 14.95 -10.35 -10.08
N ASP A 20 16.10 -10.19 -10.74
CA ASP A 20 16.83 -8.94 -10.73
C ASP A 20 16.02 -7.85 -11.46
N GLY A 21 15.98 -6.65 -10.89
CA GLY A 21 15.14 -5.56 -11.38
C GLY A 21 13.67 -5.71 -10.98
N LYS A 22 12.76 -5.52 -11.93
CA LYS A 22 11.34 -5.33 -11.66
C LYS A 22 10.52 -6.58 -11.93
N SER A 23 9.50 -6.80 -11.10
CA SER A 23 8.57 -7.92 -11.30
C SER A 23 7.21 -7.66 -10.71
N THR A 24 6.26 -8.50 -11.11
CA THR A 24 4.92 -8.55 -10.51
C THR A 24 4.50 -9.98 -10.25
N PHE A 25 3.78 -10.16 -9.14
CA PHE A 25 3.12 -11.39 -8.76
C PHE A 25 1.64 -11.12 -8.54
N SER A 26 0.79 -11.97 -9.11
CA SER A 26 -0.67 -11.90 -8.96
C SER A 26 -1.17 -13.16 -8.26
N PHE A 27 -2.03 -12.97 -7.26
CA PHE A 27 -2.61 -14.03 -6.44
C PHE A 27 -4.13 -13.94 -6.47
N GLY A 28 -4.78 -15.10 -6.46
CA GLY A 28 -6.23 -15.22 -6.55
C GLY A 28 -6.84 -15.84 -5.31
N CYS A 29 -7.94 -15.25 -4.84
CA CYS A 29 -8.88 -15.86 -3.91
C CYS A 29 -10.19 -16.15 -4.66
N PRO A 30 -10.55 -17.42 -4.89
CA PRO A 30 -11.71 -17.77 -5.69
C PRO A 30 -13.03 -17.53 -4.96
N SER A 31 -14.12 -17.41 -5.74
CA SER A 31 -15.49 -17.22 -5.25
C SER A 31 -15.94 -18.35 -4.32
N THR A 32 -15.41 -19.56 -4.52
CA THR A 32 -15.72 -20.72 -3.67
C THR A 32 -15.34 -20.49 -2.21
N CYS A 33 -14.30 -19.68 -1.93
CA CYS A 33 -13.88 -19.40 -0.57
C CYS A 33 -14.93 -18.56 0.18
N THR A 34 -15.33 -17.43 -0.40
CA THR A 34 -16.32 -16.53 0.19
C THR A 34 -17.70 -17.20 0.23
N GLU A 35 -18.12 -17.87 -0.85
CA GLU A 35 -19.38 -18.59 -0.95
C GLU A 35 -19.54 -19.64 0.16
N THR A 36 -18.50 -20.45 0.37
CA THR A 36 -18.59 -21.62 1.26
C THR A 36 -18.44 -21.24 2.73
N HIS A 37 -17.58 -20.27 3.04
CA HIS A 37 -17.09 -20.06 4.41
C HIS A 37 -17.60 -18.80 5.09
N PHE A 38 -18.24 -17.88 4.35
CA PHE A 38 -18.98 -16.82 5.01
C PHE A 38 -20.26 -17.41 5.61
N GLU A 39 -20.51 -17.08 6.87
CA GLU A 39 -21.76 -17.45 7.55
C GLU A 39 -22.88 -16.49 7.11
N GLU A 40 -22.57 -15.20 7.08
CA GLU A 40 -23.47 -14.13 6.63
C GLU A 40 -23.44 -13.95 5.11
N GLU A 41 -24.53 -13.43 4.54
CA GLU A 41 -24.62 -13.13 3.10
C GLU A 41 -23.67 -12.00 2.68
N GLU A 42 -23.48 -11.03 3.58
CA GLU A 42 -22.61 -9.89 3.36
C GLU A 42 -21.91 -9.45 4.65
N VAL A 43 -20.70 -8.92 4.50
CA VAL A 43 -19.95 -8.23 5.57
C VAL A 43 -19.52 -6.86 5.09
N THR A 44 -19.38 -5.92 6.02
CA THR A 44 -18.88 -4.58 5.76
C THR A 44 -17.36 -4.53 5.94
N VAL A 45 -16.66 -4.11 4.89
CA VAL A 45 -15.22 -3.82 4.94
C VAL A 45 -15.06 -2.39 5.43
N PHE A 46 -14.11 -2.17 6.32
CA PHE A 46 -13.79 -0.82 6.79
C PHE A 46 -12.34 -0.41 6.54
N SER A 47 -11.45 -1.35 6.23
CA SER A 47 -10.06 -1.04 5.90
C SER A 47 -9.38 -2.20 5.20
N HIS A 48 -8.41 -1.87 4.35
CA HIS A 48 -7.34 -2.76 3.91
C HIS A 48 -6.02 -2.34 4.58
N LEU A 49 -5.12 -3.30 4.73
CA LEU A 49 -3.75 -3.06 5.19
C LEU A 49 -2.82 -3.82 4.24
N LEU A 50 -2.32 -3.11 3.23
CA LEU A 50 -1.48 -3.63 2.16
C LEU A 50 -0.04 -3.76 2.66
N HIS A 51 0.53 -4.97 2.62
CA HIS A 51 1.82 -5.30 3.24
C HIS A 51 2.78 -5.95 2.26
N MET A 52 3.91 -5.28 2.08
CA MET A 52 5.11 -5.71 1.36
C MET A 52 6.36 -5.23 2.12
N HIS A 53 7.55 -5.67 1.72
CA HIS A 53 8.80 -5.24 2.34
C HIS A 53 9.55 -4.20 1.49
N GLU A 54 10.87 -4.11 1.64
CA GLU A 54 11.69 -2.99 1.18
C GLU A 54 11.68 -2.75 -0.34
N ASN A 55 11.48 -3.80 -1.13
CA ASN A 55 11.49 -3.76 -2.59
C ASN A 55 10.12 -3.49 -3.17
N GLY A 56 9.05 -3.44 -2.35
CA GLY A 56 7.70 -3.16 -2.79
C GLY A 56 7.55 -1.77 -3.41
N GLN A 57 6.93 -1.71 -4.60
CA GLN A 57 6.79 -0.51 -5.41
C GLN A 57 5.33 -0.07 -5.59
N ARG A 58 4.43 -1.03 -5.67
CA ARG A 58 2.99 -0.83 -5.86
C ARG A 58 2.28 -2.08 -5.37
N MET A 59 1.10 -1.91 -4.79
CA MET A 59 0.23 -3.01 -4.44
C MET A 59 -1.22 -2.64 -4.72
N LEU A 60 -2.01 -3.62 -5.16
CA LEU A 60 -3.45 -3.47 -5.25
C LEU A 60 -4.18 -4.79 -5.02
N THR A 61 -5.35 -4.70 -4.42
CA THR A 61 -6.33 -5.78 -4.35
C THR A 61 -7.60 -5.34 -5.07
N ARG A 62 -8.04 -6.14 -6.04
CA ARG A 62 -9.31 -5.96 -6.74
C ARG A 62 -10.33 -6.97 -6.27
N GLN A 63 -11.54 -6.49 -6.01
CA GLN A 63 -12.69 -7.31 -5.67
C GLN A 63 -13.65 -7.39 -6.86
N TYR A 64 -14.06 -8.61 -7.20
CA TYR A 64 -14.96 -8.88 -8.30
C TYR A 64 -16.20 -9.65 -7.83
N ARG A 65 -17.31 -9.48 -8.56
CA ARG A 65 -18.54 -10.25 -8.37
C ARG A 65 -19.14 -10.60 -9.72
N THR A 66 -19.64 -11.83 -9.85
CA THR A 66 -20.44 -12.23 -10.99
C THR A 66 -21.85 -11.63 -10.88
N ASP A 67 -22.27 -10.87 -11.89
CA ASP A 67 -23.61 -10.31 -11.98
C ASP A 67 -24.66 -11.36 -12.40
N SER A 68 -25.94 -10.95 -12.46
CA SER A 68 -27.04 -11.85 -12.85
C SER A 68 -26.95 -12.38 -14.29
N ASP A 69 -26.20 -11.70 -15.15
CA ASP A 69 -25.99 -12.07 -16.55
C ASP A 69 -24.76 -12.99 -16.71
N GLY A 70 -24.05 -13.29 -15.61
CA GLY A 70 -22.87 -14.14 -15.59
C GLY A 70 -21.55 -13.41 -15.88
N ASN A 71 -21.54 -12.07 -15.91
CA ASN A 71 -20.34 -11.28 -16.16
C ASN A 71 -19.61 -10.98 -14.84
N GLU A 72 -18.29 -11.06 -14.86
CA GLU A 72 -17.47 -10.61 -13.74
C GLU A 72 -17.33 -9.08 -13.75
N VAL A 73 -17.74 -8.44 -12.67
CA VAL A 73 -17.74 -6.98 -12.51
C VAL A 73 -16.78 -6.57 -11.40
N LEU A 74 -15.90 -5.61 -11.67
CA LEU A 74 -15.03 -4.98 -10.68
C LEU A 74 -15.86 -4.09 -9.74
N LEU A 75 -15.83 -4.37 -8.44
CA LEU A 75 -16.57 -3.62 -7.42
C LEU A 75 -15.72 -2.56 -6.74
N HIS A 76 -14.51 -2.95 -6.35
CA HIS A 76 -13.62 -2.12 -5.55
C HIS A 76 -12.17 -2.45 -5.88
N THR A 77 -11.30 -1.44 -5.77
CA THR A 77 -9.85 -1.58 -5.80
C THR A 77 -9.31 -0.85 -4.58
N ALA A 78 -8.58 -1.59 -3.74
CA ALA A 78 -7.76 -1.02 -2.68
C ALA A 78 -6.31 -1.01 -3.17
N ASP A 79 -5.72 0.15 -3.35
CA ASP A 79 -4.40 0.28 -3.95
C ASP A 79 -3.50 1.29 -3.23
N VAL A 80 -2.21 1.10 -3.46
CA VAL A 80 -1.16 2.06 -3.16
C VAL A 80 -0.24 2.14 -4.37
N GLU A 81 -0.37 3.24 -5.11
CA GLU A 81 0.39 3.47 -6.34
C GLU A 81 1.91 3.63 -6.09
N TYR A 82 2.27 4.16 -4.92
CA TYR A 82 3.66 4.35 -4.48
C TYR A 82 3.84 3.74 -3.10
N TYR A 83 4.23 2.47 -3.09
CA TYR A 83 4.52 1.77 -1.85
C TYR A 83 5.84 2.26 -1.25
N SER A 84 5.88 2.38 0.07
CA SER A 84 7.10 2.61 0.82
C SER A 84 7.09 1.80 2.11
N PHE A 85 8.06 0.89 2.25
CA PHE A 85 8.23 0.09 3.45
C PHE A 85 8.51 0.94 4.70
N LEU A 86 9.10 2.13 4.52
CA LEU A 86 9.40 3.05 5.63
C LEU A 86 8.13 3.64 6.27
N GLN A 87 6.97 3.56 5.60
CA GLN A 87 5.68 3.95 6.16
C GLN A 87 5.10 2.80 7.01
N ALA A 88 5.80 2.46 8.10
CA ALA A 88 5.42 1.42 9.07
C ALA A 88 5.27 0.00 8.48
N GLY A 89 5.84 -0.27 7.30
CA GLY A 89 5.81 -1.58 6.66
C GLY A 89 4.44 -2.03 6.17
N ALA A 90 3.38 -1.20 6.27
CA ALA A 90 2.06 -1.53 5.75
C ALA A 90 1.23 -0.28 5.48
N HIS A 91 0.50 -0.27 4.37
CA HIS A 91 -0.29 0.86 3.88
C HIS A 91 -1.78 0.65 4.19
N VAL A 92 -2.33 1.54 5.01
CA VAL A 92 -3.77 1.52 5.35
C VAL A 92 -4.55 2.18 4.21
N VAL A 93 -5.42 1.42 3.55
CA VAL A 93 -6.36 1.96 2.56
C VAL A 93 -7.76 1.96 3.18
N SER A 94 -8.27 3.17 3.41
CA SER A 94 -9.65 3.35 3.90
C SER A 94 -10.63 3.15 2.76
N VAL A 95 -11.72 2.44 3.04
CA VAL A 95 -12.79 2.19 2.07
C VAL A 95 -14.03 3.01 2.41
N ASN A 96 -14.95 3.13 1.46
CA ASN A 96 -16.23 3.77 1.73
C ASN A 96 -17.12 2.87 2.61
N ASP A 97 -18.06 3.48 3.36
CA ASP A 97 -18.97 2.74 4.26
C ASP A 97 -19.88 1.72 3.54
N SER A 98 -19.95 1.77 2.20
CA SER A 98 -20.71 0.84 1.36
C SER A 98 -19.91 -0.36 0.85
N THR A 99 -18.61 -0.45 1.15
CA THR A 99 -17.76 -1.53 0.66
C THR A 99 -18.12 -2.81 1.42
N THR A 100 -18.59 -3.82 0.69
CA THR A 100 -19.06 -5.08 1.25
C THR A 100 -18.48 -6.25 0.51
N ILE A 101 -18.20 -7.33 1.23
CA ILE A 101 -17.87 -8.64 0.65
C ILE A 101 -19.12 -9.51 0.76
N LYS A 102 -19.53 -10.11 -0.34
CA LYS A 102 -20.63 -11.07 -0.39
C LYS A 102 -20.12 -12.47 -0.69
N LYS A 103 -20.97 -13.44 -0.39
CA LYS A 103 -20.80 -14.80 -0.89
C LYS A 103 -20.64 -14.79 -2.41
N GLY A 104 -19.65 -15.54 -2.88
CA GLY A 104 -19.32 -15.64 -4.30
C GLY A 104 -18.38 -14.55 -4.84
N ASP A 105 -17.92 -13.62 -4.01
CA ASP A 105 -16.93 -12.62 -4.43
C ASP A 105 -15.55 -13.23 -4.63
N VAL A 106 -14.83 -12.71 -5.64
CA VAL A 106 -13.47 -13.10 -6.01
C VAL A 106 -12.52 -11.95 -5.68
N PHE A 107 -11.29 -12.27 -5.28
CA PHE A 107 -10.23 -11.26 -5.11
C PHE A 107 -8.99 -11.60 -5.92
N THR A 108 -8.37 -10.55 -6.44
CA THR A 108 -7.04 -10.60 -7.05
C THR A 108 -6.13 -9.61 -6.35
N THR A 109 -5.03 -10.08 -5.76
CA THR A 109 -4.01 -9.24 -5.13
C THR A 109 -2.75 -9.25 -5.99
N GLU A 110 -2.29 -8.07 -6.41
CA GLU A 110 -1.10 -7.88 -7.23
C GLU A 110 -0.06 -7.06 -6.47
N CYS A 111 1.18 -7.54 -6.51
CA CYS A 111 2.32 -6.95 -5.84
C CYS A 111 3.45 -6.71 -6.85
N PHE A 112 3.97 -5.50 -6.87
CA PHE A 112 5.02 -5.06 -7.79
C PHE A 112 6.29 -4.75 -7.02
N TYR A 113 7.42 -5.25 -7.49
CA TYR A 113 8.72 -5.14 -6.83
C TYR A 113 9.76 -4.50 -7.74
N ASP A 114 10.79 -3.92 -7.13
CA ASP A 114 12.03 -3.51 -7.79
C ASP A 114 13.21 -3.80 -6.86
N THR A 115 13.96 -4.85 -7.18
CA THR A 115 15.08 -5.35 -6.36
C THR A 115 16.34 -4.48 -6.49
N SER A 116 16.35 -3.47 -7.38
CA SER A 116 17.47 -2.53 -7.49
C SER A 116 17.59 -1.58 -6.28
N TYR A 117 16.53 -1.48 -5.46
CA TYR A 117 16.51 -0.70 -4.22
C TYR A 117 16.82 -1.52 -2.96
N SER A 118 17.13 -2.82 -3.11
CA SER A 118 17.35 -3.71 -1.97
C SER A 118 18.53 -3.28 -1.10
N SER A 119 18.44 -3.57 0.19
CA SER A 119 19.55 -3.46 1.13
C SER A 119 20.57 -4.62 0.99
N VAL A 120 20.20 -5.68 0.27
CA VAL A 120 21.08 -6.80 -0.11
C VAL A 120 21.35 -6.79 -1.61
N ASP A 121 22.26 -7.65 -2.08
CA ASP A 121 22.45 -7.87 -3.51
C ASP A 121 21.14 -8.37 -4.12
N SER A 122 20.70 -7.78 -5.24
CA SER A 122 19.41 -8.08 -5.88
C SER A 122 19.25 -9.57 -6.20
N SER A 123 20.35 -10.27 -6.48
CA SER A 123 20.36 -11.72 -6.70
C SER A 123 20.06 -12.58 -5.46
N ASN A 124 20.09 -11.97 -4.28
CA ASN A 124 19.81 -12.60 -2.99
C ASN A 124 18.44 -12.22 -2.41
N VAL A 125 17.65 -11.38 -3.10
CA VAL A 125 16.30 -11.03 -2.63
C VAL A 125 15.39 -12.24 -2.81
N THR A 126 14.79 -12.70 -1.70
CA THR A 126 13.86 -13.83 -1.67
C THR A 126 12.58 -13.45 -0.95
N PHE A 127 11.50 -14.21 -1.14
CA PHE A 127 10.35 -14.14 -0.24
C PHE A 127 10.72 -14.68 1.14
N GLY A 128 10.15 -14.10 2.21
CA GLY A 128 10.50 -14.48 3.59
C GLY A 128 10.07 -13.45 4.64
N LEU A 129 10.48 -13.69 5.89
CA LEU A 129 10.05 -12.89 7.05
C LEU A 129 10.94 -11.67 7.36
N GLY A 130 12.18 -11.63 6.86
CA GLY A 130 13.10 -10.52 7.06
C GLY A 130 12.71 -9.28 6.25
N SER A 131 13.13 -8.10 6.68
CA SER A 131 12.85 -6.85 5.95
C SER A 131 13.57 -6.79 4.59
N GLU A 132 14.67 -7.51 4.47
CA GLU A 132 15.43 -7.74 3.23
C GLU A 132 14.79 -8.81 2.33
N ASN A 133 13.83 -9.57 2.87
CA ASN A 133 13.00 -10.50 2.10
C ASN A 133 11.72 -9.80 1.62
N GLU A 134 10.88 -10.47 0.84
CA GLU A 134 9.58 -9.96 0.39
C GLU A 134 8.36 -10.73 0.86
N MET A 135 7.23 -10.02 0.88
CA MET A 135 5.88 -10.53 1.11
C MET A 135 4.86 -9.84 0.20
N CYS A 136 3.72 -10.50 -0.01
CA CYS A 136 2.55 -9.94 -0.68
C CYS A 136 1.29 -10.30 0.11
N ILE A 137 0.86 -9.45 1.04
CA ILE A 137 -0.29 -9.75 1.91
C ILE A 137 -1.19 -8.53 2.04
N ASP A 138 -2.46 -8.69 1.71
CA ASP A 138 -3.49 -7.71 2.06
C ASP A 138 -4.31 -8.23 3.24
N TYR A 139 -4.31 -7.49 4.35
CA TYR A 139 -5.20 -7.77 5.48
C TYR A 139 -6.47 -6.95 5.33
N VAL A 140 -7.55 -7.59 4.88
CA VAL A 140 -8.86 -6.94 4.77
C VAL A 140 -9.59 -7.06 6.10
N LEU A 141 -9.91 -5.91 6.71
CA LEU A 141 -10.60 -5.84 7.99
C LEU A 141 -12.09 -5.58 7.78
N TYR A 142 -12.93 -6.43 8.37
CA TYR A 142 -14.38 -6.40 8.15
C TYR A 142 -15.20 -6.76 9.41
N TYR A 143 -16.51 -6.56 9.33
CA TYR A 143 -17.49 -7.06 10.31
C TYR A 143 -18.84 -7.39 9.64
N PRO A 144 -19.66 -8.28 10.21
CA PRO A 144 -19.38 -9.16 11.36
C PRO A 144 -18.29 -10.20 11.03
N ASP A 145 -17.69 -10.76 12.08
CA ASP A 145 -16.65 -11.79 11.95
C ASP A 145 -17.21 -13.05 11.27
N GLN A 146 -16.42 -13.69 10.41
CA GLN A 146 -16.80 -14.91 9.67
C GLN A 146 -15.87 -16.07 10.03
N ARG A 147 -16.39 -17.30 10.01
CA ARG A 147 -15.60 -18.51 10.29
C ARG A 147 -14.85 -19.03 9.05
N LEU A 148 -13.91 -18.22 8.58
CA LEU A 148 -13.01 -18.62 7.49
C LEU A 148 -12.06 -19.76 7.92
N PRO A 149 -11.80 -20.74 7.04
CA PRO A 149 -10.79 -21.77 7.29
C PRO A 149 -9.40 -21.14 7.30
N ASN A 150 -8.39 -21.93 7.67
CA ASN A 150 -6.99 -21.52 7.55
C ASN A 150 -6.72 -20.19 8.26
N GLY A 151 -7.29 -19.98 9.45
CA GLY A 151 -7.05 -18.77 10.25
C GLY A 151 -7.32 -17.46 9.51
N GLY A 152 -8.39 -17.39 8.71
CA GLY A 152 -8.74 -16.19 7.94
C GLY A 152 -7.80 -15.93 6.78
N ALA A 153 -7.44 -16.95 6.00
CA ALA A 153 -6.55 -16.83 4.84
C ALA A 153 -7.25 -17.30 3.56
N CYS A 154 -7.07 -16.56 2.47
CA CYS A 154 -7.45 -16.97 1.13
C CYS A 154 -6.43 -16.45 0.12
N GLY A 155 -5.79 -17.33 -0.61
CA GLY A 155 -4.64 -16.99 -1.44
C GLY A 155 -3.77 -18.21 -1.63
N LEU A 156 -2.48 -18.04 -1.91
CA LEU A 156 -1.59 -19.16 -2.18
C LEU A 156 -1.67 -20.24 -1.08
N LEU A 157 -2.06 -21.46 -1.47
CA LEU A 157 -2.25 -22.63 -0.61
C LEU A 157 -3.31 -22.47 0.50
N ALA A 158 -4.20 -21.47 0.41
CA ALA A 158 -5.26 -21.22 1.37
C ALA A 158 -6.60 -21.00 0.67
N CYS A 159 -7.62 -21.76 1.08
CA CYS A 159 -9.00 -21.60 0.59
C CYS A 159 -9.13 -21.71 -0.95
N ASP A 160 -8.46 -22.71 -1.54
CA ASP A 160 -8.34 -22.93 -2.98
C ASP A 160 -7.74 -21.75 -3.77
N GLY A 161 -7.14 -20.78 -3.08
CA GLY A 161 -6.39 -19.71 -3.70
C GLY A 161 -5.05 -20.16 -4.28
N SER A 162 -4.54 -19.37 -5.21
CA SER A 162 -3.37 -19.73 -6.01
C SER A 162 -2.63 -18.50 -6.52
N ILE A 163 -1.43 -18.74 -7.07
CA ILE A 163 -0.79 -17.76 -7.94
C ILE A 163 -1.50 -17.76 -9.30
N LEU A 164 -1.88 -16.58 -9.79
CA LEU A 164 -2.51 -16.39 -11.08
C LEU A 164 -1.47 -16.13 -12.17
N SER A 165 -0.50 -15.28 -11.88
CA SER A 165 0.57 -14.93 -12.81
C SER A 165 1.82 -14.41 -12.09
N TYR A 166 2.92 -14.47 -12.82
CA TYR A 166 4.19 -13.84 -12.50
C TYR A 166 4.80 -13.32 -13.81
N SER A 167 5.42 -12.15 -13.76
CA SER A 167 6.21 -11.64 -14.87
C SER A 167 7.31 -10.69 -14.40
N GLU A 168 8.44 -10.74 -15.09
CA GLU A 168 9.47 -9.69 -15.05
C GLU A 168 8.97 -8.48 -15.86
N LEU A 169 9.36 -7.29 -15.40
CA LEU A 169 8.98 -6.01 -15.99
C LEU A 169 10.26 -5.27 -16.40
N GLU A 170 10.19 -4.49 -17.47
CA GLU A 170 11.38 -3.84 -18.03
C GLU A 170 11.42 -2.36 -17.59
N GLU A 171 10.29 -1.68 -17.65
CA GLU A 171 10.22 -0.23 -17.48
C GLU A 171 9.35 0.18 -16.28
N ASP A 172 9.64 1.34 -15.69
CA ASP A 172 8.81 1.91 -14.60
C ASP A 172 7.34 2.11 -15.02
N SER A 173 7.07 2.30 -16.32
CA SER A 173 5.72 2.41 -16.86
C SER A 173 4.91 1.12 -16.72
N ASP A 174 5.57 -0.04 -16.62
CA ASP A 174 4.92 -1.34 -16.50
C ASP A 174 4.30 -1.55 -15.12
N PHE A 175 4.69 -0.74 -14.13
CA PHE A 175 3.95 -0.64 -12.88
C PHE A 175 2.55 -0.06 -13.06
N ASN A 176 2.22 0.51 -14.23
CA ASN A 176 0.89 1.00 -14.60
C ASN A 176 0.27 1.91 -13.52
N ARG A 177 1.09 2.82 -13.00
CA ARG A 177 0.72 3.76 -11.95
C ARG A 177 -0.11 4.90 -12.53
N THR A 178 -1.08 5.39 -11.76
CA THR A 178 -1.81 6.62 -12.09
C THR A 178 -1.34 7.76 -11.18
N PHE A 179 -0.71 8.79 -11.75
CA PHE A 179 -0.23 9.95 -10.99
C PHE A 179 -1.18 11.15 -11.11
N GLY A 180 -1.96 11.41 -10.06
CA GLY A 180 -2.93 12.49 -10.07
C GLY A 180 -4.05 12.28 -11.08
N VAL A 181 -5.19 12.93 -10.84
CA VAL A 181 -6.26 12.96 -11.84
C VAL A 181 -5.79 13.94 -12.92
N VAL A 182 -5.57 13.45 -14.15
CA VAL A 182 -5.34 14.30 -15.32
C VAL A 182 -6.66 14.91 -15.74
N ASP A 183 -7.26 15.76 -14.91
CA ASP A 183 -8.49 16.44 -15.30
C ASP A 183 -8.56 17.89 -14.82
N THR A 184 -8.76 18.78 -15.80
CA THR A 184 -9.23 20.17 -15.73
C THR A 184 -8.39 21.30 -15.10
N CYS A 185 -7.18 21.09 -14.58
CA CYS A 185 -6.34 22.25 -14.19
C CYS A 185 -5.55 22.87 -15.37
N THR A 186 -5.43 22.17 -16.50
CA THR A 186 -4.62 22.60 -17.66
C THR A 186 -5.45 23.10 -18.86
N SER A 187 -6.77 22.97 -18.83
CA SER A 187 -7.64 23.28 -19.98
C SER A 187 -8.09 24.75 -20.07
N SER A 188 -7.63 25.64 -19.19
CA SER A 188 -7.93 27.08 -19.26
C SER A 188 -6.79 27.97 -19.76
N ALA A 189 -5.64 27.41 -20.16
CA ALA A 189 -4.56 28.18 -20.78
C ALA A 189 -4.74 28.30 -22.31
N ASN A 190 -5.93 28.65 -22.77
CA ASN A 190 -6.14 29.22 -24.11
C ASN A 190 -6.73 30.63 -23.92
N GLY A 191 -5.86 31.53 -23.49
CA GLY A 191 -6.12 32.96 -23.40
C GLY A 191 -4.82 33.68 -23.76
N GLU A 192 -4.79 34.19 -24.98
CA GLU A 192 -4.03 35.33 -25.50
C GLU A 192 -2.69 35.69 -24.82
N GLU A 193 -1.61 35.71 -25.61
CA GLU A 193 -0.35 36.39 -25.27
C GLU A 193 -0.64 37.86 -24.90
N GLY A 194 -0.76 38.11 -23.59
CA GLY A 194 -0.76 39.43 -22.98
C GLY A 194 0.49 39.57 -22.12
N ASP A 195 1.39 40.45 -22.54
CA ASP A 195 2.48 40.97 -21.70
C ASP A 195 1.89 41.62 -20.44
N GLU A 196 1.90 40.92 -19.30
CA GLU A 196 1.81 41.56 -17.99
C GLU A 196 2.79 40.94 -17.00
N SER A 197 3.82 41.72 -16.69
CA SER A 197 4.77 41.48 -15.62
C SER A 197 4.05 41.47 -14.26
N SER A 198 3.83 40.29 -13.70
CA SER A 198 3.38 40.14 -12.31
C SER A 198 4.57 39.88 -11.38
N SER A 199 4.89 40.91 -10.60
CA SER A 199 5.91 40.92 -9.55
C SER A 199 5.53 39.94 -8.43
N SER A 200 6.30 38.86 -8.27
CA SER A 200 6.30 38.07 -7.04
C SER A 200 7.15 38.81 -6.00
N SER A 201 6.49 39.56 -5.12
CA SER A 201 7.14 40.10 -3.93
C SER A 201 7.46 38.97 -2.96
N ARG A 202 8.70 38.46 -3.02
CA ARG A 202 9.31 37.73 -1.91
C ARG A 202 9.36 38.64 -0.70
N ALA A 203 8.57 38.34 0.33
CA ALA A 203 8.74 38.94 1.64
C ALA A 203 10.04 38.41 2.27
N THR A 204 11.16 39.08 2.01
CA THR A 204 12.38 38.92 2.80
C THR A 204 12.17 39.54 4.17
N LEU A 205 11.95 38.71 5.17
CA LEU A 205 11.92 39.11 6.57
C LEU A 205 13.35 39.52 6.99
N HIS A 206 13.63 40.82 7.02
CA HIS A 206 14.88 41.35 7.58
C HIS A 206 14.88 41.13 9.09
N LEU A 207 15.71 40.19 9.55
CA LEU A 207 16.03 39.98 10.95
C LEU A 207 16.91 41.15 11.45
N LEU A 208 16.29 42.22 11.94
CA LEU A 208 16.98 43.26 12.71
C LEU A 208 17.26 42.72 14.11
N GLY A 209 18.53 42.39 14.35
CA GLY A 209 19.03 42.00 15.67
C GLY A 209 18.94 43.16 16.66
N LEU A 210 18.11 43.01 17.68
CA LEU A 210 18.26 43.75 18.93
C LEU A 210 19.20 42.98 19.85
N PHE A 211 20.40 43.53 20.06
CA PHE A 211 21.29 43.11 21.13
C PHE A 211 20.68 43.52 22.48
N ALA A 212 20.12 42.56 23.23
CA ALA A 212 19.86 42.72 24.65
C ALA A 212 21.11 42.27 25.42
N VAL A 213 21.84 43.24 25.96
CA VAL A 213 22.97 43.00 26.87
C VAL A 213 22.40 42.57 28.23
N PHE A 214 22.46 41.28 28.54
CA PHE A 214 22.22 40.79 29.90
C PHE A 214 23.55 40.77 30.67
N THR A 215 23.74 41.75 31.55
CA THR A 215 24.80 41.72 32.57
C THR A 215 24.45 40.68 33.62
N THR A 216 25.17 39.56 33.65
CA THR A 216 25.11 38.60 34.75
C THR A 216 26.00 39.07 35.90
N ALA A 217 25.39 39.48 37.01
CA ALA A 217 26.10 39.68 38.27
C ALA A 217 26.39 38.31 38.89
N ALA A 218 27.67 37.95 38.99
CA ALA A 218 28.12 36.77 39.71
C ALA A 218 28.04 37.03 41.22
N LEU A 219 27.18 36.29 41.91
CA LEU A 219 27.18 36.21 43.37
C LEU A 219 28.01 34.98 43.77
N VAL A 220 29.20 35.24 44.28
CA VAL A 220 30.07 34.24 44.91
C VAL A 220 29.48 33.93 46.29
N LEU A 221 29.09 32.68 46.52
CA LEU A 221 28.86 32.16 47.86
C LEU A 221 29.87 31.05 48.11
N GLU A 222 30.89 31.37 48.90
CA GLU A 222 31.83 30.38 49.41
C GLU A 222 31.14 29.44 50.39
N ALA A 223 31.26 28.13 50.15
CA ALA A 223 30.98 27.11 51.15
C ALA A 223 32.31 26.67 51.75
N VAL A 224 32.58 27.11 52.98
CA VAL A 224 33.69 26.64 53.80
C VAL A 224 33.40 25.23 54.29
N ILE A 225 34.36 24.34 54.03
CA ILE A 225 34.48 22.99 54.57
C ILE A 225 34.88 23.10 56.05
N VAL A 226 34.07 22.52 56.96
CA VAL A 226 34.46 21.56 58.03
C VAL A 226 33.23 20.77 58.44
#